data_AF-A0A0K1NZK6-F1
#
_entry.id   AF-A0A0K1NZK6-F1
#
_cell.length_a   1.000
_cell.length_b   1.000
_cell.length_c   1.000
_cell.angle_alpha   90.00
_cell.angle_beta   90.00
_cell.angle_gamma   90.00
#
_symmetry.space_group_name_H-M   'P 1'
#
loop_
_entity.id
_entity.type
_entity.pdbx_description
1 polymer ?
#
loop_
_entity_poly.entity_id
_entity_poly.type
_entity_poly.pdbx_seq_one_letter_code
_entity_poly.pdbx_strand_id
1 'polypeptide(L)'
;RRLPPQTFIPLQSVRVKPIIEKLRTLRGTAKLVFDVIQFDPALEKAILFAVGNTLVCDDLDEAKALSWSGERFKVVTVDGTLLTKAGTMTGGTSGGMEARSHKWDDKKIEGLKKTKEGFELELEELGSIREMQLKESEASVKISGLEKKIQYAEIEKKSINDKLERLKQDKENIEKEIHRISPELHKLKNAITKRASKISSLEKRINDKIDRIYKNFSESVGVKNIREYEENQLKAAQQMDEERSEECEKDIQEWRKKISIATTSLAKHSRQLKSKEAQIEQLKSQKQEIFEKCELEGIVLPTISDPMDTGSPTLDPALDFSQLSRSYLQNTRPSQREKLDVEFTQKIGALISEIERTAPNLEALDQYEALLEKERVATEEFEAARKEEKEVADKYNSVKQRRYELFMEAFDHISSTIDKIYKQLTKSTTHPLGGAAYLNLDNVDEPFLHGIRYTAMPPTKRYRDMEQLSGGEKTVAALALLFSIHSYRPSPFFILDEVDAALDNLNVAKVAGFIRSKSCNQDIEGGSGFR
;
A
#
# COMPACT_ATOMS: atom_id res chain seq x y z
N ARG A 1 -28.61 26.65 -40.00
CA ARG A 1 -28.02 26.79 -41.35
C ARG A 1 -29.06 27.44 -42.25
N ARG A 2 -28.78 28.59 -42.87
CA ARG A 2 -29.65 29.17 -43.92
C ARG A 2 -29.41 28.37 -45.21
N LEU A 3 -30.48 27.92 -45.85
CA LEU A 3 -30.39 27.24 -47.15
C LEU A 3 -30.00 28.26 -48.25
N PRO A 4 -29.28 27.82 -49.30
CA PRO A 4 -28.91 28.70 -50.40
C PRO A 4 -30.16 29.22 -51.15
N PRO A 5 -30.09 30.43 -51.72
CA PRO A 5 -31.22 31.03 -52.45
C PRO A 5 -31.55 30.21 -53.70
N GLN A 6 -32.84 29.92 -53.91
CA GLN A 6 -33.34 29.27 -55.13
C GLN A 6 -33.78 30.33 -56.15
N THR A 7 -33.45 30.11 -57.43
CA THR A 7 -33.83 31.01 -58.52
C THR A 7 -34.97 30.39 -59.33
N PHE A 8 -36.07 31.12 -59.51
CA PHE A 8 -37.24 30.66 -60.29
C PHE A 8 -37.20 31.24 -61.71
N ILE A 9 -37.40 30.41 -62.73
CA ILE A 9 -37.34 30.79 -64.15
C ILE A 9 -38.74 30.67 -64.78
N PRO A 10 -39.41 31.78 -65.14
CA PRO A 10 -40.75 31.73 -65.72
C PRO A 10 -40.71 31.36 -67.22
N LEU A 11 -41.23 30.19 -67.57
CA LEU A 11 -41.19 29.63 -68.93
C LEU A 11 -41.95 30.45 -69.99
N GLN A 12 -43.02 31.14 -69.59
CA GLN A 12 -43.90 31.88 -70.51
C GLN A 12 -43.34 33.24 -70.93
N SER A 13 -42.48 33.85 -70.12
CA SER A 13 -41.97 35.22 -70.34
C SER A 13 -40.44 35.29 -70.56
N VAL A 14 -39.73 34.17 -70.43
CA VAL A 14 -38.28 34.11 -70.66
C VAL A 14 -37.94 34.41 -72.12
N ARG A 15 -37.09 35.41 -72.33
CA ARG A 15 -36.47 35.71 -73.63
C ARG A 15 -35.10 35.03 -73.70
N VAL A 16 -34.94 34.13 -74.66
CA VAL A 16 -33.69 33.40 -74.91
C VAL A 16 -32.96 33.94 -76.12
N LYS A 17 -31.63 33.93 -76.09
CA LYS A 17 -30.80 34.19 -77.28
C LYS A 17 -30.63 32.89 -78.07
N PRO A 18 -30.71 32.92 -79.41
CA PRO A 18 -30.54 31.72 -80.22
C PRO A 18 -29.11 31.18 -80.13
N ILE A 19 -28.97 29.88 -80.35
CA ILE A 19 -27.68 29.19 -80.35
C ILE A 19 -26.88 29.60 -81.60
N ILE A 20 -25.58 29.84 -81.42
CA ILE A 20 -24.68 30.13 -82.53
C ILE A 20 -24.22 28.80 -83.15
N GLU A 21 -24.75 28.43 -84.32
CA GLU A 21 -24.48 27.13 -84.95
C GLU A 21 -23.00 26.89 -85.28
N LYS A 22 -22.21 27.96 -85.50
CA LYS A 22 -20.76 27.87 -85.75
C LYS A 22 -19.98 27.23 -84.59
N LEU A 23 -20.55 27.21 -83.38
CA LEU A 23 -19.95 26.57 -82.22
C LEU A 23 -20.03 25.04 -82.26
N ARG A 24 -20.86 24.46 -83.14
CA ARG A 24 -20.94 23.00 -83.37
C ARG A 24 -19.81 22.47 -84.25
N THR A 25 -19.12 23.34 -84.97
CA THR A 25 -18.04 22.99 -85.92
C THR A 25 -16.63 23.24 -85.36
N LEU A 26 -16.50 23.54 -84.07
CA LEU A 26 -15.19 23.76 -83.43
C LEU A 26 -14.37 22.47 -83.41
N ARG A 27 -13.05 22.59 -83.66
CA ARG A 27 -12.11 21.45 -83.60
C ARG A 27 -11.68 21.20 -82.15
N GLY A 28 -11.69 19.93 -81.72
CA GLY A 28 -11.29 19.52 -80.38
C GLY A 28 -12.31 18.58 -79.72
N THR A 29 -12.26 18.46 -78.39
CA THR A 29 -13.27 17.72 -77.59
C THR A 29 -14.47 18.60 -77.22
N ALA A 30 -14.36 19.92 -77.45
CA ALA A 30 -15.36 20.89 -77.07
C ALA A 30 -16.71 20.72 -77.80
N LYS A 31 -17.81 20.59 -77.03
CA LYS A 31 -19.19 20.50 -77.55
C LYS A 31 -20.10 21.51 -76.84
N LEU A 32 -21.20 21.90 -77.49
CA LEU A 32 -22.22 22.72 -76.83
C LEU A 32 -22.90 21.92 -75.73
N VAL A 33 -22.97 22.48 -74.52
CA VAL A 33 -23.60 21.84 -73.37
C VAL A 33 -25.07 21.52 -73.66
N PHE A 34 -25.76 22.40 -74.41
CA PHE A 34 -27.14 22.17 -74.83
C PHE A 34 -27.34 20.88 -75.64
N ASP A 35 -26.37 20.50 -76.47
CA ASP A 35 -26.45 19.30 -77.31
C ASP A 35 -26.08 18.01 -76.53
N VAL A 36 -25.44 18.16 -75.36
CA VAL A 36 -25.00 17.03 -74.51
C VAL A 36 -26.02 16.70 -73.42
N ILE A 37 -26.81 17.67 -72.96
CA ILE A 37 -27.80 17.47 -71.90
C ILE A 37 -29.09 16.91 -72.49
N GLN A 38 -29.63 15.86 -71.87
CA GLN A 38 -30.98 15.35 -72.15
C GLN A 38 -32.01 16.03 -71.26
N PHE A 39 -33.07 16.60 -71.85
CA PHE A 39 -34.14 17.28 -71.13
C PHE A 39 -35.48 17.16 -71.88
N ASP A 40 -36.58 17.44 -71.19
CA ASP A 40 -37.94 17.46 -71.75
C ASP A 40 -38.12 18.67 -72.70
N PRO A 41 -38.62 18.48 -73.95
CA PRO A 41 -38.89 19.57 -74.90
C PRO A 41 -39.71 20.74 -74.33
N ALA A 42 -40.60 20.49 -73.36
CA ALA A 42 -41.38 21.56 -72.72
C ALA A 42 -40.50 22.59 -71.96
N LEU A 43 -39.29 22.19 -71.55
CA LEU A 43 -38.35 23.00 -70.77
C LEU A 43 -37.23 23.63 -71.60
N GLU A 44 -37.27 23.47 -72.92
CA GLU A 44 -36.21 23.91 -73.84
C GLU A 44 -35.84 25.39 -73.63
N LYS A 45 -36.84 26.27 -73.46
CA LYS A 45 -36.61 27.70 -73.20
C LYS A 45 -35.90 27.97 -71.87
N ALA A 46 -36.18 27.20 -70.82
CA ALA A 46 -35.48 27.36 -69.54
C ALA A 46 -34.04 26.84 -69.60
N ILE A 47 -33.82 25.71 -70.26
CA ILE A 47 -32.49 25.13 -70.43
C ILE A 47 -31.61 26.05 -71.29
N LEU A 48 -32.16 26.57 -72.39
CA LEU A 48 -31.44 27.52 -73.24
C LEU A 48 -31.13 28.84 -72.51
N PHE A 49 -32.01 29.29 -71.61
CA PHE A 49 -31.74 30.46 -70.76
C PHE A 49 -30.61 30.19 -69.74
N ALA A 50 -30.62 29.02 -69.11
CA ALA A 50 -29.64 28.66 -68.07
C ALA A 50 -28.24 28.38 -68.63
N VAL A 51 -28.18 27.62 -69.73
CA VAL A 51 -26.91 27.14 -70.31
C VAL A 51 -26.41 28.08 -71.40
N GLY A 52 -27.30 28.60 -72.26
CA GLY A 52 -26.94 29.44 -73.41
C GLY A 52 -25.87 28.80 -74.30
N ASN A 53 -24.98 29.63 -74.85
CA ASN A 53 -23.86 29.20 -75.71
C ASN A 53 -22.64 28.73 -74.89
N THR A 54 -22.84 27.93 -73.84
CA THR A 54 -21.76 27.39 -73.03
C THR A 54 -21.19 26.12 -73.67
N LEU A 55 -19.86 26.01 -73.71
CA LEU A 55 -19.14 24.85 -74.23
C LEU A 55 -18.68 23.95 -73.06
N VAL A 56 -18.67 22.64 -73.28
CA VAL A 56 -18.05 21.65 -72.41
C VAL A 56 -16.86 21.02 -73.12
N CYS A 57 -15.73 20.91 -72.43
CA CYS A 57 -14.51 20.26 -72.91
C CYS A 57 -13.92 19.36 -71.82
N ASP A 58 -13.08 18.40 -72.21
CA ASP A 58 -12.48 17.47 -71.25
C ASP A 58 -11.30 18.13 -70.52
N ASP A 59 -10.40 18.80 -71.25
CA ASP A 59 -9.14 19.33 -70.71
C ASP A 59 -9.18 20.83 -70.34
N LEU A 60 -8.49 21.19 -69.26
CA LEU A 60 -8.39 22.58 -68.78
C LEU A 60 -7.62 23.49 -69.76
N ASP A 61 -6.60 22.96 -70.44
CA ASP A 61 -5.81 23.77 -71.38
C ASP A 61 -6.57 24.04 -72.68
N GLU A 62 -7.42 23.10 -73.11
CA GLU A 62 -8.40 23.34 -74.18
C GLU A 62 -9.43 24.41 -73.75
N ALA A 63 -9.91 24.34 -72.49
CA ALA A 63 -10.83 25.33 -71.93
C ALA A 63 -10.25 26.75 -71.88
N LYS A 64 -8.97 26.88 -71.50
CA LYS A 64 -8.24 28.16 -71.50
C LYS A 64 -8.05 28.70 -72.91
N ALA A 65 -7.68 27.84 -73.87
CA ALA A 65 -7.54 28.26 -75.26
C ALA A 65 -8.86 28.82 -75.80
N LEU A 66 -9.98 28.14 -75.56
CA LEU A 66 -11.31 28.56 -76.02
C LEU A 66 -11.88 29.78 -75.28
N SER A 67 -11.48 30.02 -74.03
CA SER A 67 -11.98 31.14 -73.22
C SER A 67 -11.12 32.40 -73.33
N TRP A 68 -9.80 32.26 -73.57
CA TRP A 68 -8.85 33.39 -73.58
C TRP A 68 -8.28 33.75 -74.96
N SER A 69 -8.39 32.90 -75.99
CA SER A 69 -7.94 33.23 -77.34
C SER A 69 -9.11 33.61 -78.26
N GLY A 70 -8.94 34.70 -79.04
CA GLY A 70 -9.95 35.16 -80.00
C GLY A 70 -11.26 35.66 -79.36
N GLU A 71 -12.40 35.18 -79.88
CA GLU A 71 -13.73 35.50 -79.37
C GLU A 71 -14.00 34.69 -78.09
N ARG A 72 -14.29 35.37 -76.97
CA ARG A 72 -14.34 34.72 -75.64
C ARG A 72 -15.65 33.96 -75.43
N PHE A 73 -15.56 32.65 -75.25
CA PHE A 73 -16.69 31.79 -74.91
C PHE A 73 -16.72 31.40 -73.43
N LYS A 74 -17.92 31.06 -72.94
CA LYS A 74 -18.11 30.50 -71.59
C LYS A 74 -17.86 29.00 -71.72
N VAL A 75 -16.90 28.46 -70.98
CA VAL A 75 -16.45 27.08 -71.11
C VAL A 75 -16.45 26.41 -69.74
N VAL A 76 -16.88 25.15 -69.68
CA VAL A 76 -16.89 24.32 -68.48
C VAL A 76 -16.08 23.07 -68.77
N THR A 77 -15.14 22.70 -67.88
CA THR A 77 -14.48 21.40 -67.99
C THR A 77 -15.33 20.29 -67.37
N VAL A 78 -15.14 19.04 -67.78
CA VAL A 78 -15.78 17.88 -67.13
C VAL A 78 -15.42 17.79 -65.64
N ASP A 79 -14.23 18.25 -65.26
CA ASP A 79 -13.77 18.42 -63.87
C ASP A 79 -14.49 19.54 -63.10
N GLY A 80 -15.51 20.15 -63.72
CA GLY A 80 -16.37 21.15 -63.11
C GLY A 80 -15.83 22.57 -63.19
N THR A 81 -14.65 22.82 -63.78
CA THR A 81 -14.01 24.15 -63.87
C THR A 81 -14.79 25.07 -64.79
N LEU A 82 -15.48 26.08 -64.25
CA LEU A 82 -16.20 27.07 -65.06
C LEU A 82 -15.32 28.30 -65.37
N LEU A 83 -15.06 28.55 -66.65
CA LEU A 83 -14.50 29.80 -67.16
C LEU A 83 -15.59 30.69 -67.75
N THR A 84 -15.74 31.87 -67.16
CA THR A 84 -16.71 32.88 -67.62
C THR A 84 -16.13 33.73 -68.75
N LYS A 85 -16.99 34.35 -69.59
CA LYS A 85 -16.56 35.25 -70.68
C LYS A 85 -15.73 36.45 -70.20
N ALA A 86 -15.88 36.83 -68.92
CA ALA A 86 -15.12 37.89 -68.29
C ALA A 86 -13.67 37.49 -67.94
N GLY A 87 -13.31 36.21 -68.13
CA GLY A 87 -12.00 35.66 -67.80
C GLY A 87 -11.87 35.16 -66.36
N THR A 88 -12.94 35.25 -65.55
CA THR A 88 -12.95 34.69 -64.19
C THR A 88 -13.16 33.18 -64.24
N MET A 89 -12.29 32.44 -63.57
CA MET A 89 -12.34 30.99 -63.42
C MET A 89 -12.91 30.66 -62.02
N THR A 90 -14.05 29.97 -61.98
CA THR A 90 -14.77 29.67 -60.73
C THR A 90 -15.10 28.19 -60.65
N GLY A 91 -14.42 27.50 -59.73
CA GLY A 91 -14.75 26.19 -59.18
C GLY A 91 -14.56 25.02 -60.13
N GLY A 92 -13.76 24.02 -59.74
CA GLY A 92 -13.73 22.64 -60.24
C GLY A 92 -13.63 21.69 -59.03
N THR A 93 -13.91 20.39 -59.20
CA THR A 93 -13.94 19.36 -58.14
C THR A 93 -12.57 19.09 -57.48
N SER A 94 -11.55 19.87 -57.80
CA SER A 94 -10.32 20.02 -57.03
C SER A 94 -10.36 21.22 -56.07
N GLY A 95 -11.01 21.03 -54.93
CA GLY A 95 -10.50 21.51 -53.64
C GLY A 95 -10.61 23.01 -53.33
N GLY A 96 -11.84 23.50 -53.15
CA GLY A 96 -12.08 24.49 -52.11
C GLY A 96 -11.68 23.91 -50.74
N MET A 97 -11.04 24.72 -49.91
CA MET A 97 -10.36 24.39 -48.65
C MET A 97 -11.18 23.54 -47.64
N GLU A 98 -12.49 23.40 -47.85
CA GLU A 98 -13.41 22.65 -47.00
C GLU A 98 -13.49 21.14 -47.33
N ALA A 99 -13.17 20.71 -48.56
CA ALA A 99 -13.30 19.30 -48.97
C ALA A 99 -12.02 18.46 -48.80
N ARG A 100 -10.85 19.09 -48.58
CA ARG A 100 -9.61 18.39 -48.22
C ARG A 100 -9.50 18.05 -46.73
N SER A 101 -10.39 18.58 -45.89
CA SER A 101 -10.39 18.27 -44.45
C SER A 101 -11.07 16.94 -44.10
N HIS A 102 -11.85 16.32 -44.99
CA HIS A 102 -12.68 15.15 -44.67
C HIS A 102 -12.26 13.84 -45.34
N LYS A 103 -11.03 13.74 -45.88
CA LYS A 103 -10.50 12.45 -46.37
C LYS A 103 -9.17 12.03 -45.75
N TRP A 104 -8.51 12.90 -45.00
CA TRP A 104 -7.24 12.59 -44.34
C TRP A 104 -7.24 12.67 -42.82
N ASP A 105 -8.38 12.94 -42.19
CA ASP A 105 -8.45 12.94 -40.73
C ASP A 105 -9.68 12.25 -40.14
N ASP A 106 -10.59 11.60 -40.88
CA ASP A 106 -11.72 10.92 -40.20
C ASP A 106 -11.24 9.79 -39.27
N LYS A 107 -10.26 9.00 -39.69
CA LYS A 107 -9.65 7.96 -38.84
C LYS A 107 -8.83 8.53 -37.68
N LYS A 108 -8.24 9.72 -37.87
CA LYS A 108 -7.42 10.42 -36.87
C LYS A 108 -8.28 11.17 -35.87
N ILE A 109 -9.38 11.78 -36.33
CA ILE A 109 -10.45 12.42 -35.56
C ILE A 109 -11.24 11.37 -34.78
N GLU A 110 -11.52 10.21 -35.38
CA GLU A 110 -12.16 9.10 -34.69
C GLU A 110 -11.21 8.48 -33.64
N GLY A 111 -9.91 8.42 -33.94
CA GLY A 111 -8.88 8.12 -32.94
C GLY A 111 -8.84 9.14 -31.80
N LEU A 112 -8.83 10.44 -32.12
CA LEU A 112 -8.83 11.53 -31.15
C LEU A 112 -10.12 11.61 -30.33
N LYS A 113 -11.26 11.25 -30.92
CA LYS A 113 -12.54 11.11 -30.22
C LYS A 113 -12.53 9.94 -29.26
N LYS A 114 -11.98 8.78 -29.66
CA LYS A 114 -11.77 7.65 -28.76
C LYS A 114 -10.81 7.98 -27.62
N THR A 115 -9.73 8.73 -27.88
CA THR A 115 -8.85 9.18 -26.79
C THR A 115 -9.53 10.21 -25.91
N LYS A 116 -10.37 11.10 -26.46
CA LYS A 116 -11.17 12.06 -25.69
C LYS A 116 -12.19 11.34 -24.80
N GLU A 117 -12.92 10.37 -25.35
CA GLU A 117 -13.87 9.54 -24.59
C GLU A 117 -13.15 8.69 -23.53
N GLY A 118 -11.95 8.17 -23.84
CA GLY A 118 -11.09 7.51 -22.87
C GLY A 118 -10.65 8.44 -21.73
N PHE A 119 -10.20 9.66 -22.05
CA PHE A 119 -9.86 10.65 -21.04
C PHE A 119 -11.07 11.14 -20.25
N GLU A 120 -12.26 11.24 -20.85
CA GLU A 120 -13.50 11.61 -20.15
C GLU A 120 -13.93 10.50 -19.19
N LEU A 121 -13.81 9.23 -19.58
CA LEU A 121 -14.04 8.08 -18.70
C LEU A 121 -13.00 8.01 -17.57
N GLU A 122 -11.72 8.24 -17.85
CA GLU A 122 -10.67 8.32 -16.81
C GLU A 122 -10.94 9.49 -15.84
N LEU A 123 -11.44 10.62 -16.33
CA LEU A 123 -11.82 11.77 -15.49
C LEU A 123 -13.05 11.47 -14.62
N GLU A 124 -14.01 10.73 -15.14
CA GLU A 124 -15.18 10.26 -14.38
C GLU A 124 -14.80 9.18 -13.35
N GLU A 125 -13.87 8.26 -13.67
CA GLU A 125 -13.33 7.28 -12.72
C GLU A 125 -12.49 7.90 -11.60
N LEU A 126 -11.73 8.95 -11.92
CA LEU A 126 -10.98 9.74 -10.93
C LEU A 126 -11.91 10.45 -9.92
N GLY A 127 -13.21 10.52 -10.21
CA GLY A 127 -14.23 11.05 -9.33
C GLY A 127 -14.11 12.56 -9.11
N SER A 128 -14.99 13.13 -8.29
CA SER A 128 -14.90 14.54 -7.95
C SER A 128 -13.61 14.81 -7.17
N ILE A 129 -12.97 15.96 -7.40
CA ILE A 129 -11.83 16.47 -6.59
C ILE A 129 -12.11 16.34 -5.09
N ARG A 130 -13.37 16.50 -4.68
CA ARG A 130 -13.82 16.38 -3.31
C ARG A 130 -13.75 14.94 -2.75
N GLU A 131 -14.01 13.93 -3.57
CA GLU A 131 -13.86 12.51 -3.20
C GLU A 131 -12.39 12.11 -3.11
N MET A 132 -11.56 12.61 -4.03
CA MET A 132 -10.12 12.44 -4.00
C MET A 132 -9.50 13.06 -2.74
N GLN A 133 -9.89 14.29 -2.37
CA GLN A 133 -9.47 14.92 -1.12
C GLN A 133 -9.94 14.15 0.13
N LEU A 134 -11.14 13.55 0.08
CA LEU A 134 -11.62 12.72 1.19
C LEU A 134 -10.74 11.47 1.36
N LYS A 135 -10.47 10.76 0.26
CA LYS A 135 -9.58 9.58 0.24
C LYS A 135 -8.16 9.93 0.68
N GLU A 136 -7.64 11.08 0.26
CA GLU A 136 -6.34 11.60 0.68
C GLU A 136 -6.32 11.88 2.19
N SER A 137 -7.37 12.50 2.73
CA SER A 137 -7.49 12.76 4.17
C SER A 137 -7.58 11.47 4.99
N GLU A 138 -8.32 10.47 4.50
CA GLU A 138 -8.41 9.15 5.14
C GLU A 138 -7.08 8.40 5.10
N ALA A 139 -6.37 8.46 3.96
CA ALA A 139 -5.05 7.89 3.81
C ALA A 139 -4.04 8.57 4.75
N SER A 140 -4.07 9.89 4.85
CA SER A 140 -3.22 10.67 5.76
C SER A 140 -3.46 10.32 7.23
N VAL A 141 -4.73 10.15 7.64
CA VAL A 141 -5.06 9.70 9.00
C VAL A 141 -4.52 8.29 9.26
N LYS A 142 -4.68 7.37 8.30
CA LYS A 142 -4.13 6.00 8.39
C LYS A 142 -2.61 6.00 8.48
N ILE A 143 -1.92 6.82 7.68
CA ILE A 143 -0.46 6.99 7.71
C ILE A 143 -0.02 7.46 9.10
N SER A 144 -0.62 8.53 9.63
CA SER A 144 -0.23 9.01 10.98
C SER A 144 -0.52 7.97 12.08
N GLY A 145 -1.56 7.15 11.91
CA GLY A 145 -1.87 6.05 12.83
C GLY A 145 -0.84 4.93 12.77
N LEU A 146 -0.36 4.58 11.58
CA LEU A 146 0.69 3.60 11.37
C LEU A 146 2.04 4.12 11.88
N GLU A 147 2.37 5.39 11.63
CA GLU A 147 3.59 6.03 12.15
C GLU A 147 3.66 5.97 13.68
N LYS A 148 2.55 6.26 14.37
CA LYS A 148 2.47 6.12 15.82
C LYS A 148 2.69 4.67 16.27
N LYS A 149 2.08 3.70 15.59
CA LYS A 149 2.28 2.27 15.90
C LYS A 149 3.74 1.85 15.71
N ILE A 150 4.41 2.35 14.67
CA ILE A 150 5.84 2.11 14.44
C ILE A 150 6.66 2.68 15.59
N GLN A 151 6.40 3.92 16.01
CA GLN A 151 7.09 4.52 17.17
C GLN A 151 6.90 3.72 18.45
N TYR A 152 5.67 3.25 18.75
CA TYR A 152 5.43 2.39 19.92
C TYR A 152 6.21 1.07 19.82
N ALA A 153 6.20 0.42 18.65
CA ALA A 153 6.91 -0.83 18.43
C ALA A 153 8.45 -0.65 18.54
N GLU A 154 9.00 0.48 18.09
CA GLU A 154 10.42 0.81 18.25
C GLU A 154 10.82 1.00 19.71
N ILE A 155 9.98 1.68 20.50
CA ILE A 155 10.20 1.85 21.94
C ILE A 155 10.17 0.49 22.65
N GLU A 156 9.20 -0.37 22.32
CA GLU A 156 9.13 -1.73 22.88
C GLU A 156 10.34 -2.57 22.48
N LYS A 157 10.73 -2.55 21.20
CA LYS A 157 11.93 -3.25 20.71
C LYS A 157 13.17 -2.83 21.48
N LYS A 158 13.33 -1.53 21.74
CA LYS A 158 14.46 -1.00 22.52
C LYS A 158 14.42 -1.51 23.97
N SER A 159 13.25 -1.44 24.62
CA SER A 159 13.04 -1.96 25.98
C SER A 159 13.33 -3.46 26.10
N ILE A 160 12.93 -4.25 25.09
CA ILE A 160 13.21 -5.68 25.03
C ILE A 160 14.70 -5.94 24.83
N ASN A 161 15.37 -5.22 23.92
CA ASN A 161 16.82 -5.35 23.71
C ASN A 161 17.62 -5.05 24.98
N ASP A 162 17.28 -3.98 25.69
CA ASP A 162 17.93 -3.62 26.97
C ASP A 162 17.77 -4.74 28.03
N LYS A 163 16.58 -5.36 28.09
CA LYS A 163 16.35 -6.53 28.97
C LYS A 163 17.17 -7.74 28.53
N LEU A 164 17.29 -7.97 27.23
CA LEU A 164 18.02 -9.09 26.65
C LEU A 164 19.54 -8.96 26.92
N GLU A 165 20.09 -7.76 26.83
CA GLU A 165 21.49 -7.48 27.21
C GLU A 165 21.73 -7.75 28.70
N ARG A 166 20.84 -7.28 29.58
CA ARG A 166 20.94 -7.56 31.03
C ARG A 166 20.93 -9.07 31.32
N LEU A 167 19.99 -9.80 30.72
CA LEU A 167 19.89 -11.25 30.88
C LEU A 167 21.12 -12.00 30.33
N LYS A 168 21.71 -11.52 29.22
CA LYS A 168 22.96 -12.08 28.69
C LYS A 168 24.12 -11.87 29.68
N GLN A 169 24.21 -10.68 30.26
CA GLN A 169 25.26 -10.37 31.23
C GLN A 169 25.10 -11.17 32.53
N ASP A 170 23.86 -11.35 33.01
CA ASP A 170 23.55 -12.21 34.15
C ASP A 170 23.89 -13.67 33.87
N LYS A 171 23.56 -14.18 32.68
CA LYS A 171 23.95 -15.53 32.26
C LYS A 171 25.46 -15.71 32.30
N GLU A 172 26.22 -14.76 31.74
CA GLU A 172 27.68 -14.82 31.71
C GLU A 172 28.29 -14.79 33.12
N ASN A 173 27.69 -14.01 34.03
CA ASN A 173 28.08 -13.99 35.45
C ASN A 173 27.81 -15.32 36.15
N ILE A 174 26.65 -15.93 35.91
CA ILE A 174 26.28 -17.24 36.46
C ILE A 174 27.22 -18.32 35.91
N GLU A 175 27.54 -18.30 34.62
CA GLU A 175 28.49 -19.24 34.01
C GLU A 175 29.88 -19.13 34.65
N LYS A 176 30.35 -17.91 34.94
CA LYS A 176 31.62 -17.68 35.66
C LYS A 176 31.58 -18.26 37.08
N GLU A 177 30.48 -18.07 37.81
CA GLU A 177 30.31 -18.65 39.16
C GLU A 177 30.23 -20.18 39.12
N ILE A 178 29.53 -20.77 38.15
CA ILE A 178 29.53 -22.23 37.93
C ILE A 178 30.95 -22.73 37.67
N HIS A 179 31.71 -22.03 36.82
CA HIS A 179 33.09 -22.39 36.50
C HIS A 179 34.00 -22.33 37.74
N ARG A 180 33.72 -21.39 38.66
CA ARG A 180 34.44 -21.25 39.94
C ARG A 180 34.08 -22.33 40.96
N ILE A 181 32.81 -22.74 41.04
CA ILE A 181 32.32 -23.72 42.04
C ILE A 181 32.58 -25.17 41.61
N SER A 182 32.51 -25.47 40.31
CA SER A 182 32.70 -26.83 39.77
C SER A 182 34.00 -27.55 40.22
N PRO A 183 35.18 -26.90 40.31
CA PRO A 183 36.41 -27.54 40.73
C PRO A 183 36.41 -27.81 42.24
N GLU A 184 35.79 -26.94 43.05
CA GLU A 184 35.64 -27.15 44.49
C GLU A 184 34.74 -28.36 44.76
N LEU A 185 33.63 -28.48 44.02
CA LEU A 185 32.72 -29.61 44.11
C LEU A 185 33.43 -30.92 43.72
N HIS A 186 34.26 -30.89 42.66
CA HIS A 186 35.05 -32.06 42.26
C HIS A 186 36.10 -32.44 43.31
N LYS A 187 36.79 -31.46 43.91
CA LYS A 187 37.71 -31.71 45.04
C LYS A 187 36.99 -32.33 46.23
N LEU A 188 35.80 -31.83 46.57
CA LEU A 188 34.99 -32.34 47.67
C LEU A 188 34.51 -33.77 47.40
N LYS A 189 34.01 -34.05 46.19
CA LYS A 189 33.64 -35.42 45.75
C LYS A 189 34.83 -36.38 45.87
N ASN A 190 36.01 -35.98 45.42
CA ASN A 190 37.22 -36.81 45.54
C ASN A 190 37.64 -37.03 47.00
N ALA A 191 37.41 -36.06 47.88
CA ALA A 191 37.66 -36.22 49.32
C ALA A 191 36.65 -37.22 49.93
N ILE A 192 35.38 -37.14 49.54
CA ILE A 192 34.32 -38.07 49.98
C ILE A 192 34.64 -39.49 49.52
N THR A 193 35.00 -39.72 48.25
CA THR A 193 35.35 -41.05 47.74
C THR A 193 36.58 -41.63 48.43
N LYS A 194 37.62 -40.82 48.67
CA LYS A 194 38.78 -41.22 49.47
C LYS A 194 38.39 -41.60 50.90
N ARG A 195 37.52 -40.83 51.56
CA ARG A 195 37.03 -41.15 52.91
C ARG A 195 36.19 -42.43 52.91
N ALA A 196 35.30 -42.61 51.94
CA ALA A 196 34.49 -43.82 51.79
C ALA A 196 35.36 -45.07 51.59
N SER A 197 36.41 -44.99 50.76
CA SER A 197 37.36 -46.10 50.59
C SER A 197 38.13 -46.43 51.87
N LYS A 198 38.50 -45.40 52.66
CA LYS A 198 39.13 -45.59 53.98
C LYS A 198 38.17 -46.25 54.97
N ILE A 199 36.91 -45.80 55.01
CA ILE A 199 35.86 -46.41 55.85
C ILE A 199 35.71 -47.88 55.48
N SER A 200 35.56 -48.22 54.19
CA SER A 200 35.47 -49.62 53.75
C SER A 200 36.69 -50.46 54.13
N SER A 201 37.90 -49.88 54.05
CA SER A 201 39.12 -50.57 54.49
C SER A 201 39.18 -50.78 56.01
N LEU A 202 38.67 -49.81 56.79
CA LEU A 202 38.60 -49.90 58.25
C LEU A 202 37.52 -50.90 58.67
N GLU A 203 36.36 -50.90 58.00
CA GLU A 203 35.31 -51.90 58.18
C GLU A 203 35.84 -53.31 57.92
N LYS A 204 36.57 -53.53 56.82
CA LYS A 204 37.24 -54.82 56.56
C LYS A 204 38.19 -55.21 57.70
N ARG A 205 39.02 -54.28 58.20
CA ARG A 205 39.94 -54.54 59.32
C ARG A 205 39.23 -54.80 60.65
N ILE A 206 38.12 -54.10 60.90
CA ILE A 206 37.27 -54.31 62.08
C ILE A 206 36.64 -55.70 61.97
N ASN A 207 36.09 -56.03 60.81
CA ASN A 207 35.53 -57.34 60.49
C ASN A 207 36.56 -58.45 60.70
N ASP A 208 37.78 -58.33 60.17
CA ASP A 208 38.86 -59.30 60.38
C ASP A 208 39.22 -59.46 61.87
N LYS A 209 39.16 -58.38 62.67
CA LYS A 209 39.41 -58.44 64.12
C LYS A 209 38.25 -59.08 64.87
N ILE A 210 37.01 -58.76 64.51
CA ILE A 210 35.79 -59.36 65.08
C ILE A 210 35.82 -60.86 64.81
N ASP A 211 36.05 -61.27 63.57
CA ASP A 211 36.09 -62.69 63.18
C ASP A 211 37.21 -63.45 63.93
N ARG A 212 38.33 -62.79 64.25
CA ARG A 212 39.39 -63.37 65.11
C ARG A 212 38.99 -63.50 66.58
N ILE A 213 38.37 -62.47 67.16
CA ILE A 213 37.99 -62.45 68.59
C ILE A 213 36.87 -63.45 68.85
N TYR A 214 35.88 -63.49 67.96
CA TYR A 214 34.70 -64.33 68.10
C TYR A 214 34.84 -65.71 67.46
N LYS A 215 36.02 -66.08 66.95
CA LYS A 215 36.27 -67.41 66.36
C LYS A 215 35.87 -68.55 67.31
N ASN A 216 36.33 -68.47 68.56
CA ASN A 216 36.03 -69.47 69.59
C ASN A 216 34.54 -69.51 69.99
N PHE A 217 33.84 -68.37 69.85
CA PHE A 217 32.41 -68.26 70.12
C PHE A 217 31.57 -68.77 68.93
N SER A 218 32.00 -68.49 67.70
CA SER A 218 31.37 -68.97 66.47
C SER A 218 31.43 -70.50 66.35
N GLU A 219 32.55 -71.11 66.78
CA GLU A 219 32.71 -72.56 66.86
C GLU A 219 31.81 -73.22 67.92
N SER A 220 31.46 -72.52 69.02
CA SER A 220 30.59 -73.07 70.06
C SER A 220 29.09 -72.97 69.76
N VAL A 221 28.68 -71.95 69.00
CA VAL A 221 27.27 -71.71 68.61
C VAL A 221 26.94 -72.33 67.23
N GLY A 222 27.94 -72.84 66.50
CA GLY A 222 27.74 -73.55 65.23
C GLY A 222 27.43 -72.64 64.04
N VAL A 223 27.97 -71.41 64.03
CA VAL A 223 27.71 -70.39 63.01
C VAL A 223 29.04 -69.95 62.39
N LYS A 224 29.11 -69.68 61.07
CA LYS A 224 30.39 -69.41 60.39
C LYS A 224 31.02 -68.06 60.76
N ASN A 225 30.20 -67.06 61.07
CA ASN A 225 30.60 -65.74 61.56
C ASN A 225 29.51 -65.21 62.50
N ILE A 226 29.87 -64.34 63.47
CA ILE A 226 28.91 -63.75 64.41
C ILE A 226 27.83 -62.89 63.72
N ARG A 227 28.09 -62.48 62.47
CA ARG A 227 27.14 -61.74 61.63
C ARG A 227 25.95 -62.57 61.18
N GLU A 228 26.10 -63.88 60.91
CA GLU A 228 24.93 -64.72 60.59
C GLU A 228 23.98 -64.84 61.80
N TYR A 229 24.53 -64.76 63.02
CA TYR A 229 23.74 -64.77 64.25
C TYR A 229 23.00 -63.43 64.47
N GLU A 230 23.69 -62.29 64.28
CA GLU A 230 23.04 -60.97 64.32
C GLU A 230 22.06 -60.76 63.16
N GLU A 231 22.39 -61.20 61.95
CA GLU A 231 21.56 -61.08 60.75
C GLU A 231 20.33 -61.98 60.82
N ASN A 232 20.40 -63.16 61.46
CA ASN A 232 19.22 -63.98 61.73
C ASN A 232 18.31 -63.38 62.83
N GLN A 233 18.89 -62.74 63.85
CA GLN A 233 18.10 -61.95 64.83
C GLN A 233 17.48 -60.71 64.19
N LEU A 234 18.21 -60.01 63.32
CA LEU A 234 17.73 -58.84 62.58
C LEU A 234 16.67 -59.22 61.53
N LYS A 235 16.84 -60.36 60.84
CA LYS A 235 15.83 -60.91 59.92
C LYS A 235 14.57 -61.34 60.66
N ALA A 236 14.68 -61.91 61.86
CA ALA A 236 13.51 -62.20 62.69
C ALA A 236 12.78 -60.92 63.11
N ALA A 237 13.50 -59.84 63.43
CA ALA A 237 12.92 -58.53 63.72
C ALA A 237 12.29 -57.86 62.48
N GLN A 238 12.94 -57.97 61.32
CA GLN A 238 12.42 -57.47 60.05
C GLN A 238 11.19 -58.26 59.57
N GLN A 239 11.16 -59.59 59.75
CA GLN A 239 9.99 -60.41 59.47
C GLN A 239 8.80 -60.02 60.37
N MET A 240 9.03 -59.73 61.66
CA MET A 240 7.97 -59.23 62.54
C MET A 240 7.42 -57.85 62.11
N ASP A 241 8.28 -56.96 61.62
CA ASP A 241 7.83 -55.66 61.11
C ASP A 241 7.14 -55.77 59.74
N GLU A 242 7.58 -56.69 58.89
CA GLU A 242 6.99 -56.95 57.57
C GLU A 242 5.62 -57.63 57.70
N GLU A 243 5.45 -58.60 58.61
CA GLU A 243 4.15 -59.19 58.95
C GLU A 243 3.16 -58.13 59.49
N ARG A 244 3.63 -57.20 60.33
CA ARG A 244 2.81 -56.06 60.81
C ARG A 244 2.40 -55.11 59.67
N SER A 245 3.31 -54.87 58.73
CA SER A 245 3.01 -54.05 57.55
C SER A 245 1.99 -54.72 56.64
N GLU A 246 2.09 -56.04 56.44
CA GLU A 246 1.14 -56.83 55.66
C GLU A 246 -0.26 -56.88 56.31
N GLU A 247 -0.36 -56.97 57.64
CA GLU A 247 -1.64 -56.86 58.35
C GLU A 247 -2.28 -55.48 58.17
N CYS A 248 -1.50 -54.41 58.33
CA CYS A 248 -1.99 -53.05 58.07
C CYS A 248 -2.43 -52.86 56.61
N GLU A 249 -1.75 -53.50 55.64
CA GLU A 249 -2.11 -53.42 54.24
C GLU A 249 -3.39 -54.21 53.90
N LYS A 250 -3.60 -55.38 54.55
CA LYS A 250 -4.87 -56.13 54.47
C LYS A 250 -6.03 -55.31 55.04
N ASP A 251 -5.84 -54.66 56.19
CA ASP A 251 -6.85 -53.79 56.79
C ASP A 251 -7.19 -52.62 55.86
N ILE A 252 -6.19 -51.96 55.28
CA ILE A 252 -6.40 -50.89 54.30
C ILE A 252 -7.17 -51.40 53.07
N GLN A 253 -6.88 -52.60 52.58
CA GLN A 253 -7.62 -53.19 51.46
C GLN A 253 -9.07 -53.53 51.82
N GLU A 254 -9.35 -54.03 53.02
CA GLU A 254 -10.71 -54.26 53.51
C GLU A 254 -11.50 -52.95 53.63
N TRP A 255 -10.88 -51.91 54.20
CA TRP A 255 -11.49 -50.59 54.29
C TRP A 255 -11.74 -49.97 52.92
N ARG A 256 -10.83 -50.16 51.95
CA ARG A 256 -11.05 -49.74 50.55
C ARG A 256 -12.22 -50.47 49.91
N LYS A 257 -12.39 -51.78 50.13
CA LYS A 257 -13.56 -52.54 49.66
C LYS A 257 -14.86 -52.05 50.30
N LYS A 258 -14.85 -51.76 51.61
CA LYS A 258 -16.02 -51.18 52.30
C LYS A 258 -16.39 -49.80 51.74
N ILE A 259 -15.39 -48.96 51.48
CA ILE A 259 -15.57 -47.65 50.85
C ILE A 259 -16.12 -47.79 49.42
N SER A 260 -15.64 -48.76 48.63
CA SER A 260 -16.15 -48.99 47.27
C SER A 260 -17.62 -49.44 47.27
N ILE A 261 -18.00 -50.35 48.18
CA ILE A 261 -19.39 -50.79 48.34
C ILE A 261 -20.28 -49.60 48.76
N ALA A 262 -19.81 -48.79 49.73
CA ALA A 262 -20.53 -47.61 50.18
C ALA A 262 -20.72 -46.57 49.07
N THR A 263 -19.69 -46.30 48.27
CA THR A 263 -19.78 -45.38 47.12
C THR A 263 -20.70 -45.89 46.02
N THR A 264 -20.70 -47.20 45.76
CA THR A 264 -21.63 -47.79 44.76
C THR A 264 -23.09 -47.67 45.21
N SER A 265 -23.37 -47.89 46.50
CA SER A 265 -24.70 -47.69 47.10
C SER A 265 -25.12 -46.22 47.10
N LEU A 266 -24.19 -45.30 47.40
CA LEU A 266 -24.44 -43.86 47.37
C LEU A 266 -24.72 -43.36 45.94
N ALA A 267 -24.04 -43.91 44.94
CA ALA A 267 -24.34 -43.64 43.54
C ALA A 267 -25.73 -44.17 43.12
N LYS A 268 -26.15 -45.34 43.61
CA LYS A 268 -27.50 -45.88 43.36
C LYS A 268 -28.58 -44.98 43.98
N HIS A 269 -28.39 -44.53 45.22
CA HIS A 269 -29.34 -43.63 45.88
C HIS A 269 -29.35 -42.24 45.25
N SER A 270 -28.20 -41.70 44.83
CA SER A 270 -28.14 -40.44 44.09
C SER A 270 -28.91 -40.50 42.76
N ARG A 271 -28.83 -41.62 42.02
CA ARG A 271 -29.63 -41.83 40.80
C ARG A 271 -31.14 -41.89 41.10
N GLN A 272 -31.54 -42.55 42.19
CA GLN A 272 -32.95 -42.58 42.62
C GLN A 272 -33.44 -41.19 43.04
N LEU A 273 -32.60 -40.41 43.73
CA LEU A 273 -32.92 -39.03 44.14
C LEU A 273 -33.17 -38.16 42.92
N LYS A 274 -32.26 -38.16 41.93
CA LYS A 274 -32.41 -37.40 40.69
C LYS A 274 -33.66 -37.80 39.91
N SER A 275 -34.01 -39.09 39.87
CA SER A 275 -35.25 -39.55 39.24
C SER A 275 -36.49 -39.04 39.95
N LYS A 276 -36.47 -38.92 41.29
CA LYS A 276 -37.58 -38.41 42.09
C LYS A 276 -37.68 -36.88 42.01
N GLU A 277 -36.57 -36.17 42.01
CA GLU A 277 -36.51 -34.72 41.78
C GLU A 277 -37.06 -34.36 40.40
N ALA A 278 -36.71 -35.11 39.36
CA ALA A 278 -37.29 -34.92 38.02
C ALA A 278 -38.82 -35.15 38.00
N GLN A 279 -39.33 -36.14 38.74
CA GLN A 279 -40.78 -36.35 38.89
C GLN A 279 -41.45 -35.18 39.62
N ILE A 280 -40.81 -34.63 40.66
CA ILE A 280 -41.32 -33.46 41.39
C ILE A 280 -41.35 -32.23 40.48
N GLU A 281 -40.31 -32.01 39.68
CA GLU A 281 -40.24 -30.86 38.78
C GLU A 281 -41.29 -30.96 37.66
N GLN A 282 -41.51 -32.15 37.12
CA GLN A 282 -42.59 -32.39 36.16
C GLN A 282 -43.99 -32.16 36.78
N LEU A 283 -44.20 -32.56 38.03
CA LEU A 283 -45.46 -32.29 38.74
C LEU A 283 -45.64 -30.80 39.06
N LYS A 284 -44.55 -30.07 39.36
CA LYS A 284 -44.59 -28.61 39.54
C LYS A 284 -44.91 -27.90 38.24
N SER A 285 -44.30 -28.30 37.13
CA SER A 285 -44.61 -27.70 35.82
C SER A 285 -46.06 -27.99 35.42
N GLN A 286 -46.57 -29.20 35.68
CA GLN A 286 -47.99 -29.52 35.48
C GLN A 286 -48.90 -28.68 36.39
N LYS A 287 -48.54 -28.49 37.67
CA LYS A 287 -49.28 -27.59 38.58
C LYS A 287 -49.31 -26.16 38.04
N GLN A 288 -48.19 -25.68 37.52
CA GLN A 288 -48.04 -24.32 37.00
C GLN A 288 -48.80 -24.13 35.68
N GLU A 289 -48.78 -25.10 34.77
CA GLU A 289 -49.62 -25.12 33.56
C GLU A 289 -51.12 -25.15 33.91
N ILE A 290 -51.53 -25.90 34.93
CA ILE A 290 -52.91 -25.91 35.41
C ILE A 290 -53.27 -24.54 36.00
N PHE A 291 -52.35 -23.91 36.75
CA PHE A 291 -52.56 -22.58 37.32
C PHE A 291 -52.71 -21.51 36.23
N GLU A 292 -51.84 -21.52 35.22
CA GLU A 292 -51.89 -20.61 34.08
C GLU A 292 -53.16 -20.82 33.24
N LYS A 293 -53.61 -22.07 33.04
CA LYS A 293 -54.90 -22.36 32.38
C LYS A 293 -56.10 -21.84 33.19
N CYS A 294 -56.09 -21.98 34.51
CA CYS A 294 -57.15 -21.44 35.36
C CYS A 294 -57.16 -19.91 35.40
N GLU A 295 -56.00 -19.24 35.31
CA GLU A 295 -55.93 -17.79 35.16
C GLU A 295 -56.45 -17.31 33.79
N LEU A 296 -56.10 -18.00 32.70
CA LEU A 296 -56.57 -17.68 31.35
C LEU A 296 -58.08 -17.86 31.15
N GLU A 297 -58.70 -18.82 31.84
CA GLU A 297 -60.15 -19.06 31.81
C GLU A 297 -60.96 -18.17 32.78
N GLY A 298 -60.29 -17.29 33.54
CA GLY A 298 -60.95 -16.33 34.44
C GLY A 298 -61.64 -16.98 35.65
N ILE A 299 -61.20 -18.18 36.06
CA ILE A 299 -61.72 -18.89 37.23
C ILE A 299 -60.89 -18.47 38.44
N VAL A 300 -61.46 -17.66 39.34
CA VAL A 300 -60.82 -17.30 40.60
C VAL A 300 -60.75 -18.53 41.50
N LEU A 301 -59.58 -19.16 41.57
CA LEU A 301 -59.31 -20.24 42.51
C LEU A 301 -59.18 -19.65 43.92
N PRO A 302 -59.94 -20.14 44.92
CA PRO A 302 -59.82 -19.67 46.29
C PRO A 302 -58.48 -20.12 46.87
N THR A 303 -57.58 -19.15 47.08
CA THR A 303 -56.35 -19.35 47.84
C THR A 303 -56.74 -19.59 49.30
N ILE A 304 -56.86 -20.85 49.69
CA ILE A 304 -56.94 -21.24 51.10
C ILE A 304 -55.53 -21.11 51.66
N SER A 305 -55.36 -20.15 52.58
CA SER A 305 -54.19 -20.02 53.44
C SER A 305 -53.86 -21.37 54.08
N ASP A 306 -52.61 -21.83 53.92
CA ASP A 306 -52.05 -23.06 54.48
C ASP A 306 -52.54 -23.36 55.90
N PRO A 307 -53.41 -24.37 56.09
CA PRO A 307 -53.93 -24.76 57.39
C PRO A 307 -53.33 -26.12 57.82
N MET A 308 -52.01 -26.18 57.97
CA MET A 308 -51.34 -27.36 58.56
C MET A 308 -49.95 -27.00 59.13
N ASP A 309 -49.88 -25.98 59.96
CA ASP A 309 -49.74 -26.14 61.42
C ASP A 309 -50.04 -27.55 61.97
N THR A 310 -49.04 -28.09 62.67
CA THR A 310 -49.03 -29.12 63.72
C THR A 310 -49.99 -30.33 63.67
N GLY A 311 -49.38 -31.53 63.73
CA GLY A 311 -49.82 -32.55 64.70
C GLY A 311 -50.25 -33.93 64.19
N SER A 312 -49.28 -34.82 63.94
CA SER A 312 -49.33 -36.29 64.17
C SER A 312 -50.33 -37.14 63.34
N PRO A 313 -50.27 -38.50 63.42
CA PRO A 313 -49.15 -39.39 63.14
C PRO A 313 -49.57 -40.50 62.15
N THR A 314 -48.71 -40.89 61.21
CA THR A 314 -48.85 -42.22 60.58
C THR A 314 -47.59 -43.04 60.84
N LEU A 315 -47.81 -44.01 61.73
CA LEU A 315 -47.01 -45.18 62.11
C LEU A 315 -45.91 -45.57 61.11
N ASP A 316 -44.67 -45.21 61.43
CA ASP A 316 -43.47 -45.89 60.94
C ASP A 316 -42.85 -46.71 62.09
N PRO A 317 -42.20 -47.87 61.82
CA PRO A 317 -41.64 -48.73 62.84
C PRO A 317 -40.57 -47.98 63.64
N ALA A 318 -40.69 -47.99 64.97
CA ALA A 318 -39.67 -47.46 65.87
C ALA A 318 -38.35 -48.23 65.67
N LEU A 319 -37.38 -47.61 65.01
CA LEU A 319 -35.99 -48.00 65.13
C LEU A 319 -35.44 -47.37 66.42
N ASP A 320 -35.08 -48.22 67.37
CA ASP A 320 -34.54 -47.83 68.67
C ASP A 320 -33.12 -47.27 68.51
N PHE A 321 -32.94 -45.99 68.85
CA PHE A 321 -31.64 -45.29 68.82
C PHE A 321 -31.02 -45.13 70.22
N SER A 322 -31.44 -45.95 71.19
CA SER A 322 -30.90 -45.95 72.56
C SER A 322 -29.41 -46.27 72.67
N GLN A 323 -28.76 -46.74 71.59
CA GLN A 323 -27.38 -47.23 71.60
C GLN A 323 -26.34 -46.33 70.93
N LEU A 324 -26.71 -45.17 70.35
CA LEU A 324 -25.72 -44.27 69.75
C LEU A 324 -25.16 -43.27 70.77
N SER A 325 -23.83 -43.27 70.90
CA SER A 325 -23.08 -42.40 71.80
C SER A 325 -23.23 -40.92 71.44
N ARG A 326 -23.48 -40.09 72.47
CA ARG A 326 -23.71 -38.62 72.45
C ARG A 326 -22.69 -37.77 71.65
N SER A 327 -21.53 -38.31 71.30
CA SER A 327 -20.48 -37.62 70.53
C SER A 327 -20.83 -37.40 69.06
N TYR A 328 -21.57 -38.32 68.43
CA TYR A 328 -21.95 -38.18 67.02
C TYR A 328 -23.18 -37.30 66.78
N LEU A 329 -23.86 -36.88 67.85
CA LEU A 329 -25.03 -36.01 67.80
C LEU A 329 -24.65 -34.51 67.79
N GLN A 330 -23.37 -34.17 68.00
CA GLN A 330 -22.88 -32.81 67.80
C GLN A 330 -22.57 -32.58 66.32
N ASN A 331 -23.64 -32.24 65.60
CA ASN A 331 -23.63 -31.48 64.36
C ASN A 331 -22.46 -30.48 64.30
N THR A 332 -21.49 -30.73 63.42
CA THR A 332 -20.82 -29.62 62.75
C THR A 332 -21.90 -28.86 62.01
N ARG A 333 -22.10 -27.59 62.35
CA ARG A 333 -23.29 -26.81 61.97
C ARG A 333 -23.52 -26.89 60.44
N PRO A 334 -24.76 -27.13 59.96
CA PRO A 334 -25.07 -27.27 58.53
C PRO A 334 -24.48 -26.17 57.65
N SER A 335 -24.40 -24.94 58.19
CA SER A 335 -23.85 -23.76 57.53
C SER A 335 -22.35 -23.81 57.21
N GLN A 336 -21.55 -24.64 57.90
CA GLN A 336 -20.13 -24.81 57.59
C GLN A 336 -19.91 -25.85 56.48
N ARG A 337 -20.79 -26.84 56.40
CA ARG A 337 -20.75 -27.90 55.37
C ARG A 337 -21.15 -27.36 54.00
N GLU A 338 -22.20 -26.55 53.94
CA GLU A 338 -22.59 -25.85 52.70
C GLU A 338 -21.50 -24.90 52.21
N LYS A 339 -20.77 -24.23 53.11
CA LYS A 339 -19.65 -23.37 52.73
C LYS A 339 -18.50 -24.16 52.10
N LEU A 340 -18.13 -25.32 52.68
CA LEU A 340 -17.09 -26.18 52.12
C LEU A 340 -17.51 -26.79 50.78
N ASP A 341 -18.77 -27.20 50.63
CA ASP A 341 -19.28 -27.75 49.38
C ASP A 341 -19.28 -26.71 48.26
N VAL A 342 -19.71 -25.48 48.55
CA VAL A 342 -19.64 -24.39 47.56
C VAL A 342 -18.18 -24.09 47.20
N GLU A 343 -17.27 -24.10 48.17
CA GLU A 343 -15.83 -23.86 47.93
C GLU A 343 -15.17 -24.95 47.07
N PHE A 344 -15.48 -26.22 47.33
CA PHE A 344 -14.98 -27.33 46.53
C PHE A 344 -15.60 -27.38 45.13
N THR A 345 -16.89 -27.06 45.01
CA THR A 345 -17.56 -27.01 43.70
C THR A 345 -16.99 -25.87 42.85
N GLN A 346 -16.67 -24.72 43.47
CA GLN A 346 -15.94 -23.64 42.79
C GLN A 346 -14.53 -24.05 42.38
N LYS A 347 -13.77 -24.74 43.26
CA LYS A 347 -12.41 -25.20 42.92
C LYS A 347 -12.41 -26.24 41.79
N ILE A 348 -13.38 -27.15 41.79
CA ILE A 348 -13.54 -28.16 40.75
C ILE A 348 -13.96 -27.49 39.43
N GLY A 349 -14.91 -26.57 39.46
CA GLY A 349 -15.30 -25.79 38.28
C GLY A 349 -14.14 -24.95 37.72
N ALA A 350 -13.31 -24.39 38.60
CA ALA A 350 -12.10 -23.67 38.21
C ALA A 350 -11.07 -24.59 37.54
N LEU A 351 -10.80 -25.77 38.13
CA LEU A 351 -9.85 -26.75 37.57
C LEU A 351 -10.32 -27.34 36.24
N ILE A 352 -11.62 -27.62 36.08
CA ILE A 352 -12.17 -28.13 34.82
C ILE A 352 -12.07 -27.06 33.73
N SER A 353 -12.42 -25.81 34.04
CA SER A 353 -12.23 -24.69 33.11
C SER A 353 -10.75 -24.50 32.73
N GLU A 354 -9.83 -24.76 33.67
CA GLU A 354 -8.40 -24.67 33.44
C GLU A 354 -7.85 -25.83 32.57
N ILE A 355 -8.43 -27.02 32.71
CA ILE A 355 -8.13 -28.20 31.87
C ILE A 355 -8.67 -28.02 30.45
N GLU A 356 -9.90 -27.54 30.28
CA GLU A 356 -10.47 -27.25 28.96
C GLU A 356 -9.69 -26.16 28.23
N ARG A 357 -9.16 -25.18 28.98
CA ARG A 357 -8.24 -24.16 28.45
C ARG A 357 -6.88 -24.75 28.00
N THR A 358 -6.48 -25.90 28.53
CA THR A 358 -5.18 -26.52 28.26
C THR A 358 -5.25 -27.72 27.31
N ALA A 359 -6.41 -28.02 26.71
CA ALA A 359 -6.55 -29.06 25.71
C ALA A 359 -5.59 -28.80 24.51
N PRO A 360 -4.58 -29.66 24.27
CA PRO A 360 -3.58 -29.41 23.24
C PRO A 360 -4.18 -29.62 21.84
N ASN A 361 -4.05 -28.62 20.97
CA ASN A 361 -4.40 -28.73 19.56
C ASN A 361 -3.31 -29.53 18.82
N LEU A 362 -3.60 -30.77 18.44
CA LEU A 362 -2.66 -31.67 17.77
C LEU A 362 -2.29 -31.21 16.34
N GLU A 363 -3.17 -30.43 15.67
CA GLU A 363 -2.89 -29.85 14.35
C GLU A 363 -2.10 -28.53 14.44
N ALA A 364 -1.86 -28.00 15.64
CA ALA A 364 -1.14 -26.74 15.81
C ALA A 364 0.30 -26.82 15.31
N LEU A 365 0.93 -28.00 15.37
CA LEU A 365 2.30 -28.19 14.89
C LEU A 365 2.36 -28.08 13.36
N ASP A 366 1.48 -28.79 12.65
CA ASP A 366 1.43 -28.78 11.18
C ASP A 366 1.04 -27.39 10.66
N GLN A 367 0.10 -26.72 11.33
CA GLN A 367 -0.28 -25.33 11.02
C GLN A 367 0.89 -24.36 11.26
N TYR A 368 1.67 -24.58 12.32
CA TYR A 368 2.86 -23.77 12.61
C TYR A 368 3.96 -23.96 11.57
N GLU A 369 4.23 -25.20 11.14
CA GLU A 369 5.19 -25.47 10.07
C GLU A 369 4.76 -24.86 8.73
N ALA A 370 3.48 -24.97 8.37
CA ALA A 370 2.94 -24.34 7.18
C ALA A 370 2.99 -22.79 7.22
N LEU A 371 2.82 -22.20 8.41
CA LEU A 371 2.96 -20.76 8.61
C LEU A 371 4.42 -20.32 8.52
N LEU A 372 5.35 -21.07 9.09
CA LEU A 372 6.79 -20.80 8.99
C LEU A 372 7.27 -20.82 7.54
N GLU A 373 6.81 -21.78 6.74
CA GLU A 373 7.21 -21.84 5.33
C GLU A 373 6.63 -20.67 4.51
N LYS A 374 5.38 -20.27 4.80
CA LYS A 374 4.79 -19.07 4.20
C LYS A 374 5.51 -17.79 4.61
N GLU A 375 5.91 -17.69 5.88
CA GLU A 375 6.71 -16.57 6.39
C GLU A 375 8.07 -16.52 5.71
N ARG A 376 8.73 -17.68 5.52
CA ARG A 376 10.01 -17.78 4.80
C ARG A 376 9.90 -17.30 3.35
N VAL A 377 8.89 -17.74 2.60
CA VAL A 377 8.68 -17.29 1.22
C VAL A 377 8.36 -15.78 1.17
N ALA A 378 7.49 -15.30 2.05
CA ALA A 378 7.13 -13.88 2.10
C ALA A 378 8.33 -12.98 2.48
N THR A 379 9.20 -13.45 3.38
CA THR A 379 10.43 -12.72 3.74
C THR A 379 11.44 -12.71 2.61
N GLU A 380 11.62 -13.83 1.89
CA GLU A 380 12.49 -13.88 0.71
C GLU A 380 11.99 -12.95 -0.41
N GLU A 381 10.68 -12.93 -0.69
CA GLU A 381 10.08 -12.00 -1.66
C GLU A 381 10.25 -10.53 -1.24
N PHE A 382 10.04 -10.24 0.04
CA PHE A 382 10.22 -8.89 0.60
C PHE A 382 11.69 -8.44 0.50
N GLU A 383 12.64 -9.30 0.83
CA GLU A 383 14.07 -9.00 0.72
C GLU A 383 14.49 -8.76 -0.73
N ALA A 384 13.95 -9.53 -1.68
CA ALA A 384 14.17 -9.33 -3.10
C ALA A 384 13.63 -7.96 -3.57
N ALA A 385 12.38 -7.64 -3.24
CA ALA A 385 11.77 -6.35 -3.58
C ALA A 385 12.53 -5.17 -2.96
N ARG A 386 12.97 -5.30 -1.71
CA ARG A 386 13.78 -4.28 -1.02
C ARG A 386 15.14 -4.09 -1.66
N LYS A 387 15.75 -5.15 -2.18
CA LYS A 387 17.01 -5.07 -2.93
C LYS A 387 16.81 -4.34 -4.26
N GLU A 388 15.74 -4.66 -4.99
CA GLU A 388 15.39 -3.97 -6.24
C GLU A 388 15.10 -2.48 -6.00
N GLU A 389 14.32 -2.15 -4.98
CA GLU A 389 14.06 -0.77 -4.57
C GLU A 389 15.36 -0.01 -4.31
N LYS A 390 16.28 -0.62 -3.56
CA LYS A 390 17.59 -0.02 -3.27
C LYS A 390 18.41 0.20 -4.53
N GLU A 391 18.47 -0.78 -5.44
CA GLU A 391 19.21 -0.63 -6.71
C GLU A 391 18.62 0.49 -7.59
N VAL A 392 17.30 0.63 -7.62
CA VAL A 392 16.61 1.72 -8.34
C VAL A 392 16.88 3.06 -7.67
N ALA A 393 16.83 3.14 -6.33
CA ALA A 393 17.13 4.35 -5.57
C ALA A 393 18.58 4.80 -5.76
N ASP A 394 19.53 3.87 -5.76
CA ASP A 394 20.95 4.15 -6.00
C ASP A 394 21.17 4.67 -7.43
N LYS A 395 20.52 4.05 -8.44
CA LYS A 395 20.53 4.56 -9.82
C LYS A 395 19.92 5.96 -9.91
N TYR A 396 18.77 6.19 -9.28
CA TYR A 396 18.13 7.50 -9.25
C TYR A 396 19.04 8.57 -8.63
N ASN A 397 19.66 8.27 -7.48
CA ASN A 397 20.58 9.18 -6.81
C ASN A 397 21.81 9.49 -7.66
N SER A 398 22.37 8.50 -8.36
CA SER A 398 23.49 8.72 -9.28
C SER A 398 23.12 9.66 -10.44
N VAL A 399 21.93 9.51 -11.01
CA VAL A 399 21.41 10.38 -12.08
C VAL A 399 21.08 11.78 -11.54
N LYS A 400 20.47 11.87 -10.36
CA LYS A 400 20.15 13.13 -9.68
C LYS A 400 21.42 13.94 -9.44
N GLN A 401 22.46 13.30 -8.90
CA GLN A 401 23.74 13.93 -8.65
C GLN A 401 24.41 14.38 -9.96
N ARG A 402 24.44 13.50 -10.99
CA ARG A 402 25.04 13.87 -12.27
C ARG A 402 24.33 15.04 -12.94
N ARG A 403 23.00 15.08 -12.86
CA ARG A 403 22.18 16.21 -13.35
C ARG A 403 22.48 17.49 -12.57
N TYR A 404 22.63 17.41 -11.25
CA TYR A 404 22.97 18.55 -10.40
C TYR A 404 24.35 19.12 -10.76
N GLU A 405 25.37 18.27 -10.89
CA GLU A 405 26.73 18.68 -11.27
C GLU A 405 26.74 19.43 -12.60
N LEU A 406 26.13 18.85 -13.65
CA LEU A 406 26.08 19.46 -14.98
C LEU A 406 25.30 20.79 -14.98
N PHE A 407 24.23 20.88 -14.19
CA PHE A 407 23.45 22.11 -14.07
C PHE A 407 24.25 23.20 -13.36
N MET A 408 24.87 22.88 -12.22
CA MET A 408 25.66 23.85 -11.45
C MET A 408 26.89 24.32 -12.22
N GLU A 409 27.57 23.43 -12.95
CA GLU A 409 28.68 23.79 -13.82
C GLU A 409 28.26 24.84 -14.88
N ALA A 410 27.12 24.61 -15.55
CA ALA A 410 26.58 25.56 -16.51
C ALA A 410 26.11 26.87 -15.84
N PHE A 411 25.42 26.77 -14.71
CA PHE A 411 24.88 27.92 -13.99
C PHE A 411 25.98 28.84 -13.46
N ASP A 412 27.01 28.29 -12.83
CA ASP A 412 28.15 29.04 -12.29
C ASP A 412 28.96 29.72 -13.40
N HIS A 413 29.13 29.05 -14.53
CA HIS A 413 29.77 29.65 -15.71
C HIS A 413 28.96 30.84 -16.25
N ILE A 414 27.64 30.68 -16.41
CA ILE A 414 26.76 31.74 -16.92
C ILE A 414 26.69 32.90 -15.92
N SER A 415 26.54 32.61 -14.62
CA SER A 415 26.44 33.61 -13.54
C SER A 415 27.72 34.46 -13.41
N SER A 416 28.90 33.85 -13.56
CA SER A 416 30.17 34.60 -13.54
C SER A 416 30.45 35.42 -14.80
N THR A 417 29.81 35.07 -15.92
CA THR A 417 30.01 35.72 -17.22
C THR A 417 29.01 36.83 -17.47
N ILE A 418 27.77 36.69 -17.01
CA ILE A 418 26.68 37.64 -17.29
C ILE A 418 26.95 39.05 -16.78
N ASP A 419 27.51 39.18 -15.57
CA ASP A 419 27.85 40.49 -15.00
C ASP A 419 28.93 41.19 -15.84
N LYS A 420 29.91 40.44 -16.35
CA LYS A 420 30.99 40.97 -17.21
C LYS A 420 30.43 41.46 -18.55
N ILE A 421 29.59 40.66 -19.20
CA ILE A 421 28.98 41.00 -20.49
C ILE A 421 28.03 42.18 -20.33
N TYR A 422 27.17 42.17 -19.31
CA TYR A 422 26.22 43.25 -19.06
C TYR A 422 26.94 44.57 -18.75
N LYS A 423 28.02 44.56 -17.96
CA LYS A 423 28.89 45.72 -17.76
C LYS A 423 29.49 46.22 -19.07
N GLN A 424 29.96 45.34 -19.95
CA GLN A 424 30.51 45.73 -21.25
C GLN A 424 29.47 46.38 -22.17
N LEU A 425 28.25 45.87 -22.20
CA LEU A 425 27.16 46.41 -23.03
C LEU A 425 26.61 47.75 -22.49
N THR A 426 26.64 47.95 -21.17
CA THR A 426 26.06 49.15 -20.52
C THR A 426 27.08 50.26 -20.21
N LYS A 427 28.39 49.99 -20.32
CA LYS A 427 29.45 51.00 -20.18
C LYS A 427 29.25 52.14 -21.18
N SER A 428 29.31 53.38 -20.71
CA SER A 428 29.15 54.58 -21.52
C SER A 428 30.12 55.67 -21.10
N THR A 429 30.42 56.63 -21.98
CA THR A 429 31.18 57.84 -21.63
C THR A 429 30.55 58.60 -20.46
N THR A 430 29.22 58.54 -20.34
CA THR A 430 28.42 59.12 -19.25
C THR A 430 28.42 58.29 -17.97
N HIS A 431 28.63 56.97 -18.05
CA HIS A 431 28.61 56.04 -16.92
C HIS A 431 29.74 55.00 -17.05
N PRO A 432 30.94 55.28 -16.49
CA PRO A 432 32.11 54.43 -16.64
C PRO A 432 32.00 53.06 -15.93
N LEU A 433 31.21 52.99 -14.85
CA LEU A 433 31.05 51.76 -14.07
C LEU A 433 30.05 50.77 -14.69
N GLY A 434 29.20 51.21 -15.64
CA GLY A 434 28.16 50.37 -16.23
C GLY A 434 27.06 49.96 -15.22
N GLY A 435 26.16 49.08 -15.66
CA GLY A 435 25.18 48.40 -14.81
C GLY A 435 25.71 47.06 -14.27
N ALA A 436 24.91 46.36 -13.46
CA ALA A 436 25.22 45.02 -12.96
C ALA A 436 24.05 44.07 -13.19
N ALA A 437 24.31 42.78 -13.36
CA ALA A 437 23.28 41.76 -13.56
C ALA A 437 23.61 40.50 -12.76
N TYR A 438 22.58 39.90 -12.15
CA TYR A 438 22.71 38.74 -11.27
C TYR A 438 21.71 37.66 -11.65
N LEU A 439 22.16 36.40 -11.60
CA LEU A 439 21.28 35.23 -11.60
C LEU A 439 21.23 34.66 -10.19
N ASN A 440 20.04 34.56 -9.63
CA ASN A 440 19.82 33.95 -8.32
C ASN A 440 18.97 32.69 -8.46
N LEU A 441 19.38 31.63 -7.78
CA LEU A 441 18.57 30.43 -7.58
C LEU A 441 17.64 30.66 -6.39
N ASP A 442 16.35 30.34 -6.54
CA ASP A 442 15.42 30.40 -5.42
C ASP A 442 15.70 29.30 -4.38
N ASN A 443 16.21 28.14 -4.83
CA ASN A 443 16.68 27.07 -3.96
C ASN A 443 18.01 26.49 -4.50
N VAL A 444 19.03 26.47 -3.65
CA VAL A 444 20.38 25.98 -3.97
C VAL A 444 20.46 24.45 -3.91
N ASP A 445 19.66 23.82 -3.06
CA ASP A 445 19.68 22.37 -2.84
C ASP A 445 18.92 21.63 -3.94
N GLU A 446 17.78 22.18 -4.38
CA GLU A 446 16.97 21.62 -5.46
C GLU A 446 16.61 22.69 -6.51
N PRO A 447 17.57 23.03 -7.41
CA PRO A 447 17.40 24.09 -8.40
C PRO A 447 16.38 23.77 -9.51
N PHE A 448 15.78 22.58 -9.49
CA PHE A 448 14.86 22.10 -10.52
C PHE A 448 13.38 22.33 -10.21
N LEU A 449 13.03 22.47 -8.92
CA LEU A 449 11.64 22.71 -8.52
C LEU A 449 11.26 24.17 -8.65
N HIS A 450 12.22 25.07 -8.49
CA HIS A 450 12.01 26.50 -8.51
C HIS A 450 12.77 27.13 -9.67
N GLY A 451 12.22 28.24 -10.18
CA GLY A 451 12.81 28.95 -11.30
C GLY A 451 14.12 29.67 -10.94
N ILE A 452 14.78 30.17 -11.97
CA ILE A 452 15.94 31.07 -11.83
C ILE A 452 15.41 32.50 -11.88
N ARG A 453 15.72 33.31 -10.87
CA ARG A 453 15.39 34.75 -10.86
C ARG A 453 16.53 35.54 -11.49
N TYR A 454 16.26 36.14 -12.64
CA TYR A 454 17.19 37.04 -13.32
C TYR A 454 16.90 38.50 -12.97
N THR A 455 17.88 39.20 -12.41
CA THR A 455 17.76 40.60 -12.01
C THR A 455 18.86 41.45 -12.66
N ALA A 456 18.49 42.64 -13.15
CA ALA A 456 19.40 43.56 -13.81
C ALA A 456 19.27 44.96 -13.19
N MET A 457 20.40 45.58 -12.91
CA MET A 457 20.54 46.94 -12.40
C MET A 457 21.15 47.84 -13.46
N PRO A 458 20.34 48.65 -14.17
CA PRO A 458 20.85 49.70 -15.06
C PRO A 458 21.69 50.73 -14.30
N PRO A 459 22.66 51.39 -14.95
CA PRO A 459 23.65 52.28 -14.30
C PRO A 459 23.06 53.46 -13.53
N THR A 460 21.82 53.86 -13.81
CA THR A 460 21.15 55.03 -13.23
C THR A 460 20.01 54.67 -12.27
N LYS A 461 19.69 53.38 -12.10
CA LYS A 461 18.49 52.92 -11.40
C LYS A 461 18.82 51.98 -10.24
N ARG A 462 17.97 52.01 -9.21
CA ARG A 462 18.00 51.06 -8.09
C ARG A 462 17.50 49.68 -8.53
N TYR A 463 17.79 48.67 -7.72
CA TYR A 463 17.34 47.29 -7.88
C TYR A 463 15.83 47.21 -8.20
N ARG A 464 15.51 46.58 -9.33
CA ARG A 464 14.14 46.32 -9.80
C ARG A 464 14.08 44.97 -10.51
N ASP A 465 12.90 44.37 -10.49
CA ASP A 465 12.63 43.14 -11.24
C ASP A 465 12.55 43.41 -12.75
N MET A 466 12.84 42.39 -13.55
CA MET A 466 12.92 42.48 -15.01
C MET A 466 11.64 43.06 -15.63
N GLU A 467 10.47 42.76 -15.08
CA GLU A 467 9.17 43.24 -15.56
C GLU A 467 9.03 44.77 -15.53
N GLN A 468 9.71 45.43 -14.59
CA GLN A 468 9.62 46.87 -14.35
C GLN A 468 10.70 47.69 -15.09
N LEU A 469 11.54 47.03 -15.90
CA LEU A 469 12.55 47.66 -16.74
C LEU A 469 11.95 48.25 -18.02
N SER A 470 12.60 49.27 -18.57
CA SER A 470 12.25 49.86 -19.87
C SER A 470 12.42 48.83 -20.99
N GLY A 471 11.69 48.97 -22.11
CA GLY A 471 11.81 48.08 -23.26
C GLY A 471 13.24 47.90 -23.74
N GLY A 472 13.99 48.99 -23.91
CA GLY A 472 15.40 48.92 -24.31
C GLY A 472 16.33 48.29 -23.26
N GLU A 473 16.06 48.51 -21.97
CA GLU A 473 16.83 47.88 -20.88
C GLU A 473 16.58 46.37 -20.84
N LYS A 474 15.34 45.93 -21.06
CA LYS A 474 14.98 44.51 -21.20
C LYS A 474 15.69 43.86 -22.38
N THR A 475 15.75 44.55 -23.53
CA THR A 475 16.46 44.04 -24.72
C THR A 475 17.96 43.88 -24.47
N VAL A 476 18.63 44.85 -23.83
CA VAL A 476 20.06 44.73 -23.49
C VAL A 476 20.32 43.62 -22.48
N ALA A 477 19.47 43.49 -21.46
CA ALA A 477 19.56 42.42 -20.47
C ALA A 477 19.33 41.02 -21.09
N ALA A 478 18.37 40.89 -22.00
CA ALA A 478 18.13 39.66 -22.75
C ALA A 478 19.31 39.29 -23.66
N LEU A 479 19.87 40.25 -24.39
CA LEU A 479 21.07 40.03 -25.21
C LEU A 479 22.28 39.63 -24.35
N ALA A 480 22.46 40.24 -23.17
CA ALA A 480 23.52 39.88 -22.25
C ALA A 480 23.40 38.44 -21.74
N LEU A 481 22.18 38.01 -21.36
CA LEU A 481 21.92 36.63 -20.95
C LEU A 481 22.20 35.66 -22.11
N LEU A 482 21.75 36.00 -23.32
CA LEU A 482 21.94 35.17 -24.49
C LEU A 482 23.43 34.98 -24.82
N PHE A 483 24.21 36.06 -24.82
CA PHE A 483 25.65 35.97 -25.05
C PHE A 483 26.39 35.21 -23.93
N SER A 484 25.86 35.22 -22.71
CA SER A 484 26.40 34.43 -21.60
C SER A 484 26.14 32.94 -21.80
N ILE A 485 24.96 32.56 -22.31
CA ILE A 485 24.65 31.17 -22.68
C ILE A 485 25.56 30.71 -23.83
N HIS A 486 25.78 31.57 -24.83
CA HIS A 486 26.68 31.27 -25.94
C HIS A 486 28.13 31.07 -25.49
N SER A 487 28.58 31.78 -24.44
CA SER A 487 29.92 31.59 -23.86
C SER A 487 30.12 30.19 -23.30
N TYR A 488 29.09 29.59 -22.71
CA TYR A 488 29.15 28.22 -22.20
C TYR A 488 29.08 27.18 -23.32
N ARG A 489 28.17 27.39 -24.28
CA ARG A 489 27.99 26.49 -25.43
C ARG A 489 27.93 27.30 -26.73
N PRO A 490 29.05 27.38 -27.48
CA PRO A 490 29.08 28.18 -28.70
C PRO A 490 28.21 27.53 -29.78
N SER A 491 27.19 28.25 -30.22
CA SER A 491 26.34 27.87 -31.36
C SER A 491 27.02 28.25 -32.69
N PRO A 492 26.92 27.41 -33.73
CA PRO A 492 27.61 27.64 -35.00
C PRO A 492 27.04 28.79 -35.85
N PHE A 493 25.82 29.23 -35.59
CA PHE A 493 25.23 30.41 -36.22
C PHE A 493 24.24 31.07 -35.26
N PHE A 494 24.05 32.37 -35.42
CA PHE A 494 23.15 33.15 -34.59
C PHE A 494 22.35 34.13 -35.44
N ILE A 495 21.02 34.05 -35.39
CA ILE A 495 20.11 34.88 -36.19
C ILE A 495 19.39 35.82 -35.22
N LEU A 496 19.50 37.12 -35.48
CA LEU A 496 18.82 38.18 -34.75
C LEU A 496 17.85 38.88 -35.68
N ASP A 497 16.57 38.94 -35.27
CA ASP A 497 15.52 39.62 -36.02
C ASP A 497 15.07 40.86 -35.24
N GLU A 498 15.10 42.03 -35.89
CA GLU A 498 14.63 43.34 -35.37
C GLU A 498 15.03 43.69 -33.91
N VAL A 499 16.22 43.30 -33.46
CA VAL A 499 16.68 43.54 -32.08
C VAL A 499 16.94 45.00 -31.73
N ASP A 500 17.02 45.87 -32.73
CA ASP A 500 17.26 47.32 -32.60
C ASP A 500 15.97 48.14 -32.43
N ALA A 501 14.79 47.55 -32.64
CA ALA A 501 13.50 48.26 -32.60
C ALA A 501 13.22 49.00 -31.28
N ALA A 502 13.73 48.49 -30.15
CA ALA A 502 13.54 49.06 -28.82
C ALA A 502 14.82 49.72 -28.24
N LEU A 503 15.89 49.84 -29.04
CA LEU A 503 17.20 50.33 -28.60
C LEU A 503 17.51 51.71 -29.16
N ASP A 504 18.09 52.57 -28.33
CA ASP A 504 18.64 53.86 -28.78
C ASP A 504 19.91 53.65 -29.63
N ASN A 505 20.15 54.54 -30.60
CA ASN A 505 21.31 54.50 -31.51
C ASN A 505 22.66 54.30 -30.81
N LEU A 506 22.83 54.88 -29.61
CA LEU A 506 24.06 54.76 -28.81
C LEU A 506 24.25 53.34 -28.24
N ASN A 507 23.17 52.66 -27.86
CA ASN A 507 23.20 51.28 -27.39
C ASN A 507 23.31 50.30 -28.57
N VAL A 508 22.66 50.60 -29.70
CA VAL A 508 22.81 49.82 -30.95
C VAL A 508 24.27 49.80 -31.41
N ALA A 509 24.94 50.95 -31.42
CA ALA A 509 26.37 51.03 -31.79
C ALA A 509 27.27 50.18 -30.87
N LYS A 510 26.95 50.09 -29.58
CA LYS A 510 27.70 49.26 -28.60
C LYS A 510 27.44 47.79 -28.79
N VAL A 511 26.17 47.39 -28.98
CA VAL A 511 25.81 46.00 -29.25
C VAL A 511 26.48 45.55 -30.55
N ALA A 512 26.44 46.37 -31.61
CA ALA A 512 27.13 46.10 -32.87
C ALA A 512 28.67 46.01 -32.68
N GLY A 513 29.25 46.92 -31.90
CA GLY A 513 30.68 46.88 -31.54
C GLY A 513 31.06 45.62 -30.75
N PHE A 514 30.22 45.20 -29.82
CA PHE A 514 30.40 43.97 -29.05
C PHE A 514 30.31 42.74 -29.94
N ILE A 515 29.27 42.63 -30.76
CA ILE A 515 29.09 41.54 -31.74
C ILE A 515 30.30 41.48 -32.68
N ARG A 516 30.74 42.61 -33.23
CA ARG A 516 31.92 42.69 -34.10
C ARG A 516 33.19 42.24 -33.38
N SER A 517 33.42 42.70 -32.15
CA SER A 517 34.61 42.30 -31.36
C SER A 517 34.63 40.80 -31.06
N LYS A 518 33.46 40.22 -30.81
CA LYS A 518 33.28 38.80 -30.48
C LYS A 518 33.24 37.89 -31.71
N SER A 519 32.98 38.45 -32.89
CA SER A 519 33.05 37.75 -34.19
C SER A 519 34.44 37.82 -34.83
N CYS A 520 35.28 38.80 -34.48
CA CYS A 520 36.61 39.01 -35.10
C CYS A 520 37.80 38.50 -34.26
N ASN A 521 37.72 38.38 -32.93
CA ASN A 521 38.84 37.90 -32.12
C ASN A 521 38.95 36.37 -32.18
N GLN A 522 39.74 35.86 -33.12
CA GLN A 522 40.01 34.42 -33.27
C GLN A 522 41.32 33.91 -32.62
N ASP A 523 42.31 34.74 -32.26
CA ASP A 523 43.69 34.20 -32.14
C ASP A 523 44.47 34.47 -30.84
N ILE A 524 43.87 34.91 -29.73
CA ILE A 524 44.62 34.99 -28.46
C ILE A 524 43.76 34.41 -27.32
N GLU A 525 44.20 33.24 -26.84
CA GLU A 525 43.74 32.52 -25.64
C GLU A 525 42.28 32.03 -25.63
N GLY A 526 42.04 30.87 -26.27
CA GLY A 526 41.06 29.86 -25.81
C GLY A 526 39.60 30.29 -25.63
N GLY A 527 39.20 31.47 -26.08
CA GLY A 527 37.87 32.03 -25.88
C GLY A 527 36.92 31.65 -27.00
N SER A 528 35.72 31.20 -26.61
CA SER A 528 34.54 31.01 -27.46
C SER A 528 34.16 32.31 -28.20
N GLY A 529 34.75 32.54 -29.37
CA GLY A 529 34.29 33.55 -30.32
C GLY A 529 33.08 33.05 -31.12
N PHE A 530 32.23 33.98 -31.55
CA PHE A 530 31.14 33.68 -32.46
C PHE A 530 31.75 33.35 -33.82
N ARG A 531 31.47 32.16 -34.36
CA ARG A 531 31.85 31.78 -35.72
C ARG A 531 30.81 32.26 -36.72
#